data_AF-A0A920SE22-F1
#
_entry.id   AF-A0A920SE22-F1
#
_cell.length_a   1.000
_cell.length_b   1.000
_cell.length_c   1.000
_cell.angle_alpha   90.00
_cell.angle_beta   90.00
_cell.angle_gamma   90.00
#
_symmetry.space_group_name_H-M   'P 1'
#
loop_
_entity.id
_entity.type
_entity.pdbx_description
1 polymer ?
#
loop_
_entity_poly.entity_id
_entity_poly.type
_entity_poly.pdbx_seq_one_letter_code
_entity_poly.pdbx_strand_id
1 'polypeptide(L)'
;MAFGDLQDATGRVQLFALQRSTADFEGFTGLHLGDWIGVTGEVLKTRRGELSIRVDSWVRLAEARRGFPDKWHGMTDVDTRFRQRYVDLWVTDESRAAFVARSQIMSATRRWLEDRAFIEVETPVFHPIPGGALARPFTTHHNALDLDLYLRIAPELYLKRLTVGGFERVFEIARVFRNEGLSTRHNPEFTMLELYQAYADYTDIMELVEQLVAHLATEVCGTTTLTYDGRELDLSVPWRRATLLELLAEHGGLIVDLDTPRDELVRLCQEHDIPVKDHYGPGKLILELYEKTTEPELWGPVFVTDYPKEVSPLSRDHRDQRAGWSASGGSWPARAVQRLH
;
A
#
# COMPACT_ATOMS: atom_id res chain seq x y z
N MET A 1 9.09 -25.65 -40.40
CA MET A 1 7.94 -24.95 -39.77
C MET A 1 8.33 -24.68 -38.35
N ALA A 2 8.06 -23.49 -37.84
CA ALA A 2 8.44 -23.07 -36.50
C ALA A 2 7.26 -22.37 -35.81
N PHE A 3 7.24 -22.47 -34.49
CA PHE A 3 6.26 -21.81 -33.63
C PHE A 3 7.00 -20.96 -32.59
N GLY A 4 6.36 -19.91 -32.13
CA GLY A 4 6.84 -19.10 -31.02
C GLY A 4 5.71 -18.25 -30.46
N ASP A 5 5.84 -17.77 -29.23
CA ASP A 5 4.86 -16.88 -28.62
C ASP A 5 5.38 -15.45 -28.64
N LEU A 6 4.58 -14.54 -29.19
CA LEU A 6 4.83 -13.12 -29.09
C LEU A 6 3.98 -12.54 -27.98
N GLN A 7 4.61 -11.81 -27.06
CA GLN A 7 3.93 -11.13 -25.97
C GLN A 7 4.10 -9.62 -26.10
N ASP A 8 3.01 -8.89 -25.95
CA ASP A 8 3.01 -7.44 -25.76
C ASP A 8 2.42 -7.07 -24.38
N ALA A 9 2.09 -5.79 -24.19
CA ALA A 9 1.53 -5.31 -22.93
C ALA A 9 0.12 -5.85 -22.63
N THR A 10 -0.61 -6.34 -23.64
CA THR A 10 -2.02 -6.74 -23.58
C THR A 10 -2.21 -8.25 -23.52
N GLY A 11 -1.26 -9.02 -24.05
CA GLY A 11 -1.38 -10.46 -24.03
C GLY A 11 -0.35 -11.18 -24.88
N ARG A 12 -0.71 -12.41 -25.26
CA ARG A 12 0.14 -13.31 -26.05
C ARG A 12 -0.59 -13.75 -27.31
N VAL A 13 0.16 -13.92 -28.38
CA VAL A 13 -0.32 -14.53 -29.63
C VAL A 13 0.72 -15.52 -30.15
N GLN A 14 0.24 -16.66 -30.62
CA GLN A 14 1.09 -17.66 -31.24
C GLN A 14 1.51 -17.18 -32.64
N LEU A 15 2.80 -17.31 -32.92
CA LEU A 15 3.41 -17.13 -34.22
C LEU A 15 3.56 -18.49 -34.90
N PHE A 16 3.29 -18.51 -36.20
CA PHE A 16 3.38 -19.68 -37.05
C PHE A 16 4.19 -19.36 -38.30
N ALA A 17 5.42 -19.86 -38.39
CA ALA A 17 6.31 -19.62 -39.52
C ALA A 17 6.48 -20.87 -40.40
N LEU A 18 6.35 -20.68 -41.71
CA LEU A 18 6.51 -21.73 -42.72
C LEU A 18 7.74 -21.44 -43.58
N GLN A 19 8.65 -22.40 -43.68
CA GLN A 19 9.89 -22.26 -44.44
C GLN A 19 9.69 -21.79 -45.90
N ARG A 20 8.56 -22.17 -46.51
CA ARG A 20 8.24 -21.80 -47.91
C ARG A 20 7.71 -20.37 -48.10
N SER A 21 7.28 -19.68 -47.04
CA SER A 21 6.56 -18.41 -47.16
C SER A 21 7.01 -17.32 -46.20
N THR A 22 7.78 -17.66 -45.17
CA THR A 22 8.34 -16.67 -44.24
C THR A 22 9.66 -16.13 -44.80
N ALA A 23 9.74 -14.81 -45.00
CA ALA A 23 10.99 -14.13 -45.34
C ALA A 23 12.03 -14.35 -44.24
N ASP A 24 13.25 -14.74 -44.62
CA ASP A 24 14.33 -15.11 -43.69
C ASP A 24 13.90 -16.10 -42.60
N PHE A 25 13.43 -17.28 -43.03
CA PHE A 25 13.00 -18.34 -42.09
C PHE A 25 14.15 -18.83 -41.20
N GLU A 26 15.38 -18.92 -41.71
CA GLU A 26 16.53 -19.37 -40.93
C GLU A 26 16.85 -18.38 -39.81
N GLY A 27 16.88 -17.07 -40.10
CA GLY A 27 17.04 -16.03 -39.10
C GLY A 27 15.91 -16.05 -38.05
N PHE A 28 14.66 -16.30 -38.47
CA PHE A 28 13.54 -16.42 -37.54
C PHE A 28 13.74 -17.59 -36.57
N THR A 29 14.18 -18.74 -37.07
CA THR A 29 14.47 -19.91 -36.22
C THR A 29 15.70 -19.74 -35.33
N GLY A 30 16.56 -18.77 -35.61
CA GLY A 30 17.73 -18.40 -34.81
C GLY A 30 17.44 -17.38 -33.71
N LEU A 31 16.19 -16.92 -33.56
CA LEU A 31 15.80 -16.00 -32.49
C LEU A 31 15.94 -16.62 -31.10
N HIS A 32 16.33 -15.79 -30.14
CA HIS A 32 16.42 -16.18 -28.73
C HIS A 32 15.19 -15.71 -27.97
N LEU A 33 14.86 -16.43 -26.89
CA LEU A 33 13.81 -16.04 -25.98
C LEU A 33 14.13 -14.65 -25.38
N GLY A 34 13.19 -13.72 -25.53
CA GLY A 34 13.34 -12.33 -25.10
C GLY A 34 13.78 -11.37 -26.19
N ASP A 35 14.14 -11.85 -27.40
CA ASP A 35 14.34 -10.98 -28.56
C ASP A 35 13.05 -10.21 -28.86
N TRP A 36 13.19 -8.91 -29.09
CA TRP A 36 12.08 -8.06 -29.48
C TRP A 36 11.97 -8.10 -30.99
N ILE A 37 10.80 -8.48 -31.48
CA ILE A 37 10.55 -8.64 -32.91
C ILE A 37 9.28 -7.89 -33.33
N GLY A 38 9.27 -7.43 -34.57
CA GLY A 38 8.07 -7.04 -35.29
C GLY A 38 7.72 -8.13 -36.29
N VAL A 39 6.44 -8.46 -36.43
CA VAL A 39 5.94 -9.47 -37.37
C VAL A 39 4.80 -8.90 -38.20
N THR A 40 4.73 -9.30 -39.47
CA THR A 40 3.59 -9.05 -40.35
C THR A 40 3.13 -10.39 -40.95
N GLY A 41 1.83 -10.60 -41.01
CA GLY A 41 1.30 -11.87 -41.48
C GLY A 41 -0.22 -11.94 -41.47
N GLU A 42 -0.74 -13.07 -41.96
CA GLU A 42 -2.17 -13.38 -41.92
C GLU A 42 -2.59 -13.83 -40.52
N VAL A 43 -3.68 -13.26 -39.99
CA VAL A 43 -4.30 -13.70 -38.74
C VAL A 43 -5.25 -14.87 -39.02
N LEU A 44 -5.05 -16.00 -38.36
CA LEU A 44 -5.88 -17.19 -38.52
C LEU A 44 -6.12 -17.89 -37.17
N LYS A 45 -6.99 -18.89 -37.18
CA LYS A 45 -7.09 -19.89 -36.10
C LYS A 45 -6.46 -21.20 -36.54
N THR A 46 -5.64 -21.80 -35.68
CA THR A 46 -5.08 -23.13 -35.96
C THR A 46 -6.18 -24.19 -35.92
N ARG A 47 -5.85 -25.42 -36.34
CA ARG A 47 -6.76 -26.58 -36.22
C ARG A 47 -7.22 -26.86 -34.78
N ARG A 48 -6.46 -26.40 -33.78
CA ARG A 48 -6.79 -26.50 -32.35
C ARG A 48 -7.60 -25.31 -31.83
N GLY A 49 -7.96 -24.36 -32.70
CA GLY A 49 -8.78 -23.19 -32.36
C GLY A 49 -8.02 -21.99 -31.82
N GLU A 50 -6.69 -22.10 -31.65
CA GLU A 50 -5.83 -21.05 -31.11
C GLU A 50 -5.61 -19.92 -32.14
N LEU A 51 -5.77 -18.67 -31.71
CA LEU A 51 -5.51 -17.48 -32.53
C LEU A 51 -4.01 -17.39 -32.82
N SER A 52 -3.63 -17.21 -34.09
CA SER A 52 -2.23 -17.19 -34.49
C SER A 52 -1.97 -16.27 -35.68
N ILE A 53 -0.73 -15.82 -35.81
CA ILE A 53 -0.24 -15.06 -36.96
C ILE A 53 0.62 -15.99 -37.81
N ARG A 54 0.21 -16.25 -39.06
CA ARG A 54 1.09 -16.90 -40.04
C ARG A 54 2.10 -15.85 -40.51
N VAL A 55 3.36 -16.02 -40.14
CA VAL A 55 4.42 -15.05 -40.38
C VAL A 55 4.80 -15.02 -41.86
N ASP A 56 4.58 -13.87 -42.51
CA ASP A 56 5.01 -13.60 -43.88
C ASP A 56 6.36 -12.86 -43.88
N SER A 57 6.50 -11.84 -43.03
CA SER A 57 7.77 -11.12 -42.80
C SER A 57 7.95 -10.74 -41.34
N TRP A 58 9.20 -10.54 -40.94
CA TRP A 58 9.56 -10.16 -39.58
C TRP A 58 10.83 -9.31 -39.56
N VAL A 59 11.07 -8.64 -38.45
CA VAL A 59 12.29 -7.86 -38.20
C VAL A 59 12.68 -7.98 -36.73
N ARG A 60 13.98 -8.13 -36.45
CA ARG A 60 14.52 -8.01 -35.09
C ARG A 60 14.63 -6.54 -34.72
N LEU A 61 13.87 -6.13 -33.70
CA LEU A 61 13.87 -4.77 -33.17
C LEU A 61 14.98 -4.59 -32.12
N ALA A 62 15.16 -5.58 -31.24
CA ALA A 62 16.23 -5.60 -30.25
C ALA A 62 16.63 -7.04 -29.90
N GLU A 63 17.92 -7.24 -29.65
CA GLU A 63 18.48 -8.53 -29.24
C GLU A 63 18.54 -8.64 -27.71
N ALA A 64 18.06 -9.76 -27.17
CA ALA A 64 18.20 -10.12 -25.77
C ALA A 64 19.62 -10.66 -25.51
N ARG A 65 20.46 -9.82 -24.90
CA ARG A 65 21.86 -10.18 -24.56
C ARG A 65 22.00 -11.00 -23.27
N ARG A 66 20.92 -11.19 -22.53
CA ARG A 66 20.88 -12.01 -21.32
C ARG A 66 19.72 -12.99 -21.47
N GLY A 67 19.97 -14.26 -21.18
CA GLY A 67 18.93 -15.25 -21.13
C GLY A 67 17.90 -14.89 -20.06
N PHE A 68 16.62 -15.00 -20.41
CA PHE A 68 15.55 -14.91 -19.44
C PHE A 68 15.43 -16.24 -18.67
N PRO A 69 15.08 -16.22 -17.37
CA PRO A 69 14.83 -17.45 -16.63
C PRO A 69 13.67 -18.23 -17.28
N ASP A 70 13.70 -19.54 -17.06
CA ASP A 70 12.66 -20.44 -17.58
C ASP A 70 11.29 -20.07 -16.98
N LYS A 71 10.32 -19.76 -17.86
CA LYS A 71 8.97 -19.36 -17.45
C LYS A 71 8.25 -20.44 -16.63
N TRP A 72 8.58 -21.72 -16.84
CA TRP A 72 7.88 -22.84 -16.19
C TRP A 72 8.14 -22.94 -14.68
N HIS A 73 9.30 -22.48 -14.23
CA HIS A 73 9.67 -22.51 -12.82
C HIS A 73 9.34 -21.18 -12.10
N GLY A 74 8.99 -20.14 -12.87
CA GLY A 74 8.84 -18.78 -12.36
C GLY A 74 10.12 -18.25 -11.70
N MET A 75 10.06 -17.04 -11.14
CA MET A 75 11.05 -16.64 -10.15
C MET A 75 10.47 -16.90 -8.76
N THR A 76 10.95 -17.94 -8.08
CA THR A 76 10.50 -18.29 -6.73
C THR A 76 11.23 -17.48 -5.66
N ASP A 77 12.47 -17.04 -5.93
CA ASP A 77 13.25 -16.23 -5.00
C ASP A 77 12.72 -14.79 -4.92
N VAL A 78 12.17 -14.45 -3.76
CA VAL A 78 11.52 -13.17 -3.48
C VAL A 78 12.49 -12.00 -3.58
N ASP A 79 13.73 -12.16 -3.12
CA ASP A 79 14.76 -11.08 -3.18
C ASP A 79 15.13 -10.77 -4.63
N THR A 80 15.33 -11.80 -5.46
CA THR A 80 15.60 -11.65 -6.89
C THR A 80 14.44 -10.95 -7.61
N ARG A 81 13.18 -11.28 -7.29
CA ARG A 81 12.00 -10.59 -7.87
C ARG A 81 12.02 -9.09 -7.56
N PHE A 82 12.40 -8.71 -6.34
CA PHE A 82 12.49 -7.31 -5.96
C PHE A 82 13.66 -6.57 -6.62
N ARG A 83 14.83 -7.20 -6.73
CA ARG A 83 16.02 -6.61 -7.37
C ARG A 83 15.90 -6.55 -8.88
N GLN A 84 15.24 -7.51 -9.50
CA GLN A 84 15.10 -7.66 -10.94
C GLN A 84 13.63 -7.57 -11.37
N ARG A 85 12.96 -6.50 -10.94
CA ARG A 85 11.52 -6.30 -11.21
C ARG A 85 11.15 -6.44 -12.69
N TYR A 86 12.02 -6.01 -13.60
CA TYR A 86 11.79 -6.13 -15.05
C TYR A 86 11.69 -7.59 -15.53
N VAL A 87 12.42 -8.52 -14.89
CA VAL A 87 12.31 -9.96 -15.16
C VAL A 87 11.01 -10.50 -14.57
N ASP A 88 10.65 -10.08 -13.36
CA ASP A 88 9.44 -10.52 -12.66
C ASP A 88 8.18 -10.16 -13.46
N LEU A 89 8.10 -8.94 -13.96
CA LEU A 89 7.01 -8.49 -14.82
C LEU A 89 6.94 -9.23 -16.17
N TRP A 90 8.02 -9.89 -16.59
CA TRP A 90 8.07 -10.67 -17.82
C TRP A 90 7.64 -12.14 -17.60
N VAL A 91 7.93 -12.72 -16.43
CA VAL A 91 7.54 -14.12 -16.10
C VAL A 91 6.21 -14.24 -15.38
N THR A 92 5.80 -13.25 -14.57
CA THR A 92 4.69 -13.36 -13.62
C THR A 92 3.57 -12.37 -13.97
N ASP A 93 2.49 -12.90 -14.53
CA ASP A 93 1.34 -12.09 -14.98
C ASP A 93 0.58 -11.49 -13.77
N GLU A 94 0.59 -12.15 -12.61
CA GLU A 94 0.02 -11.66 -11.36
C GLU A 94 0.71 -10.38 -10.87
N SER A 95 2.05 -10.31 -10.96
CA SER A 95 2.81 -9.10 -10.62
C SER A 95 2.36 -7.93 -11.49
N ARG A 96 2.20 -8.15 -12.80
CA ARG A 96 1.73 -7.12 -13.73
C ARG A 96 0.32 -6.65 -13.36
N ALA A 97 -0.59 -7.58 -13.08
CA ALA A 97 -1.94 -7.27 -12.65
C ALA A 97 -1.95 -6.42 -11.36
N ALA A 98 -1.09 -6.74 -10.39
CA ALA A 98 -0.96 -5.96 -9.15
C ALA A 98 -0.50 -4.50 -9.40
N PHE A 99 0.46 -4.27 -10.31
CA PHE A 99 0.87 -2.90 -10.67
C PHE A 99 -0.23 -2.12 -11.39
N VAL A 100 -0.98 -2.77 -12.28
CA VAL A 100 -2.14 -2.15 -12.96
C VAL A 100 -3.22 -1.80 -11.93
N ALA A 101 -3.57 -2.74 -11.05
CA ALA A 101 -4.53 -2.51 -9.96
C ALA A 101 -4.08 -1.37 -9.05
N ARG A 102 -2.80 -1.31 -8.67
CA ARG A 102 -2.24 -0.18 -7.90
C ARG A 102 -2.45 1.16 -8.60
N SER A 103 -2.18 1.24 -9.92
CA SER A 103 -2.39 2.47 -10.70
C SER A 103 -3.87 2.86 -10.76
N GLN A 104 -4.77 1.89 -10.92
CA GLN A 104 -6.22 2.09 -10.90
C GLN A 104 -6.68 2.62 -9.54
N ILE A 105 -6.25 2.00 -8.43
CA ILE A 105 -6.56 2.44 -7.06
C ILE A 105 -6.16 3.90 -6.84
N MET A 106 -4.94 4.29 -7.24
CA MET A 106 -4.47 5.67 -7.09
C MET A 106 -5.31 6.66 -7.91
N SER A 107 -5.68 6.28 -9.13
CA SER A 107 -6.47 7.14 -10.01
C SER A 107 -7.92 7.28 -9.53
N ALA A 108 -8.50 6.17 -9.07
CA ALA A 108 -9.83 6.10 -8.48
C ALA A 108 -9.93 6.92 -7.19
N THR A 109 -8.92 6.81 -6.32
CA THR A 109 -8.84 7.59 -5.08
C THR A 109 -8.89 9.09 -5.35
N ARG A 110 -8.13 9.58 -6.33
CA ARG A 110 -8.15 11.00 -6.73
C ARG A 110 -9.54 11.43 -7.18
N ARG A 111 -10.12 10.73 -8.16
CA ARG A 111 -11.46 11.05 -8.68
C ARG A 111 -12.52 11.05 -7.57
N TRP A 112 -12.50 10.05 -6.72
CA TRP A 112 -13.47 9.91 -5.63
C TRP A 112 -13.42 11.07 -4.62
N LEU A 113 -12.21 11.56 -4.33
CA LEU A 113 -11.99 12.71 -3.45
C LEU A 113 -12.35 14.03 -4.16
N GLU A 114 -11.95 14.20 -5.42
CA GLU A 114 -12.30 15.36 -6.26
C GLU A 114 -13.82 15.53 -6.41
N ASP A 115 -14.56 14.44 -6.61
CA ASP A 115 -16.03 14.42 -6.65
C ASP A 115 -16.67 14.87 -5.32
N ARG A 116 -15.91 14.84 -4.23
CA ARG A 116 -16.28 15.32 -2.88
C ARG A 116 -15.68 16.69 -2.56
N ALA A 117 -15.24 17.42 -3.58
CA ALA A 117 -14.66 18.76 -3.49
C ALA A 117 -13.36 18.83 -2.67
N PHE A 118 -12.64 17.72 -2.51
CA PHE A 118 -11.27 17.76 -2.03
C PHE A 118 -10.34 18.25 -3.14
N ILE A 119 -9.34 19.06 -2.76
CA ILE A 119 -8.33 19.59 -3.66
C ILE A 119 -7.02 18.82 -3.43
N GLU A 120 -6.48 18.21 -4.49
CA GLU A 120 -5.14 17.61 -4.45
C GLU A 120 -4.10 18.74 -4.39
N VAL A 121 -3.14 18.63 -3.48
CA VAL A 121 -2.06 19.60 -3.30
C VAL A 121 -0.72 18.89 -3.21
N GLU A 122 0.36 19.61 -3.49
CA GLU A 122 1.73 19.14 -3.26
C GLU A 122 2.36 19.96 -2.14
N THR A 123 2.89 19.30 -1.11
CA THR A 123 3.61 19.96 -0.01
C THR A 123 5.10 19.65 -0.06
N PRO A 124 5.97 20.45 0.59
CA PRO A 124 7.41 20.24 0.55
C PRO A 124 7.82 18.84 1.01
N VAL A 125 8.72 18.18 0.27
CA VAL A 125 9.33 16.90 0.68
C VAL A 125 10.44 17.10 1.71
N PHE A 126 11.15 18.22 1.62
CA PHE A 126 12.22 18.60 2.55
C PHE A 126 11.67 19.56 3.61
N HIS A 127 11.71 19.14 4.87
CA HIS A 127 11.28 19.95 6.01
C HIS A 127 12.49 20.47 6.79
N PRO A 128 12.45 21.70 7.30
CA PRO A 128 13.48 22.20 8.23
C PRO A 128 13.35 21.56 9.62
N ILE A 129 12.16 21.12 10.00
CA ILE A 129 11.88 20.43 11.25
C ILE A 129 11.00 19.21 10.92
N PRO A 130 11.42 17.98 11.26
CA PRO A 130 10.60 16.79 11.06
C PRO A 130 9.41 16.82 12.02
N GLY A 131 8.22 16.48 11.55
CA GLY A 131 6.99 16.49 12.36
C GLY A 131 5.81 15.86 11.63
N GLY A 132 4.68 15.74 12.33
CA GLY A 132 3.47 15.06 11.84
C GLY A 132 3.45 13.53 12.04
N ALA A 133 4.51 12.96 12.61
CA ALA A 133 4.53 11.55 13.03
C ALA A 133 5.61 11.32 14.09
N LEU A 134 5.55 10.18 14.77
CA LEU A 134 6.61 9.69 15.65
C LEU A 134 7.48 8.69 14.86
N ALA A 135 8.44 9.19 14.08
CA ALA A 135 9.36 8.37 13.29
C ALA A 135 10.73 9.06 13.17
N ARG A 136 11.79 8.27 13.00
CA ARG A 136 13.13 8.80 12.74
C ARG A 136 13.21 9.32 11.28
N PRO A 137 13.59 10.59 11.03
CA PRO A 137 13.70 11.11 9.67
C PRO A 137 15.01 10.69 8.99
N PHE A 138 15.03 10.75 7.66
CA PHE A 138 16.27 10.86 6.90
C PHE A 138 16.74 12.32 6.91
N THR A 139 18.05 12.53 7.05
CA THR A 139 18.67 13.87 7.05
C THR A 139 19.47 14.06 5.76
N THR A 140 19.44 15.27 5.23
CA THR A 140 20.23 15.71 4.07
C THR A 140 20.69 17.15 4.29
N HIS A 141 21.52 17.68 3.40
CA HIS A 141 22.12 19.00 3.54
C HIS A 141 22.03 19.78 2.22
N HIS A 142 21.60 21.04 2.30
CA HIS A 142 21.50 21.92 1.15
C HIS A 142 22.75 22.81 1.04
N ASN A 143 23.74 22.37 0.24
CA ASN A 143 25.08 22.98 0.15
C ASN A 143 25.10 24.51 -0.05
N ALA A 144 24.24 25.07 -0.91
CA ALA A 144 24.27 26.50 -1.22
C ALA A 144 23.63 27.39 -0.13
N LEU A 145 22.77 26.80 0.71
CA LEU A 145 22.11 27.50 1.82
C LEU A 145 22.75 27.14 3.17
N ASP A 146 23.72 26.23 3.16
CA ASP A 146 24.42 25.71 4.33
C ASP A 146 23.46 25.35 5.48
N LEU A 147 22.43 24.55 5.16
CA LEU A 147 21.42 24.13 6.13
C LEU A 147 21.02 22.67 5.97
N ASP A 148 20.76 22.03 7.11
CA ASP A 148 20.25 20.67 7.17
C ASP A 148 18.74 20.64 6.93
N LEU A 149 18.31 19.64 6.17
CA LEU A 149 16.91 19.36 5.86
C LEU A 149 16.58 17.90 6.16
N TYR A 150 15.31 17.65 6.40
CA TYR A 150 14.80 16.32 6.72
C TYR A 150 13.80 15.90 5.66
N LEU A 151 13.89 14.65 5.17
CA LEU A 151 12.80 14.10 4.35
C LEU A 151 11.55 13.96 5.24
N ARG A 152 10.40 14.39 4.72
CA ARG A 152 9.13 14.38 5.44
C ARG A 152 8.74 12.97 5.90
N ILE A 153 8.37 12.86 7.17
CA ILE A 153 7.80 11.63 7.76
C ILE A 153 6.26 11.58 7.62
N ALA A 154 5.63 12.75 7.38
CA ALA A 154 4.22 12.98 7.07
C ALA A 154 4.03 14.40 6.47
N PRO A 155 3.05 14.63 5.59
CA PRO A 155 2.68 15.97 5.11
C PRO A 155 1.75 16.76 6.07
N GLU A 156 1.17 16.12 7.10
CA GLU A 156 0.28 16.67 8.14
C GLU A 156 0.40 18.18 8.41
N LEU A 157 1.57 18.62 8.86
CA LEU A 157 1.75 19.99 9.33
C LEU A 157 1.58 21.03 8.21
N TYR A 158 1.90 20.69 6.97
CA TYR A 158 1.70 21.58 5.83
C TYR A 158 0.26 21.57 5.35
N LEU A 159 -0.41 20.41 5.33
CA LEU A 159 -1.84 20.33 5.00
C LEU A 159 -2.70 21.12 6.00
N LYS A 160 -2.39 21.04 7.30
CA LYS A 160 -3.05 21.87 8.33
C LYS A 160 -2.85 23.38 8.10
N ARG A 161 -1.68 23.81 7.62
CA ARG A 161 -1.45 25.23 7.24
C ARG A 161 -2.33 25.65 6.08
N LEU A 162 -2.56 24.78 5.09
CA LEU A 162 -3.49 25.05 4.00
C LEU A 162 -4.94 25.14 4.50
N THR A 163 -5.33 24.28 5.45
CA THR A 163 -6.64 24.37 6.10
C THR A 163 -6.82 25.71 6.80
N VAL A 164 -5.82 26.17 7.56
CA VAL A 164 -5.80 27.51 8.17
C VAL A 164 -5.86 28.61 7.10
N GLY A 165 -5.23 28.40 5.94
CA GLY A 165 -5.27 29.28 4.79
C GLY A 165 -6.62 29.34 4.05
N GLY A 166 -7.63 28.59 4.50
CA GLY A 166 -8.99 28.58 3.93
C GLY A 166 -9.27 27.44 2.95
N PHE A 167 -8.35 26.50 2.75
CA PHE A 167 -8.64 25.30 1.98
C PHE A 167 -9.38 24.29 2.85
N GLU A 168 -10.71 24.29 2.78
CA GLU A 168 -11.57 23.50 3.66
C GLU A 168 -11.50 21.99 3.41
N ARG A 169 -11.10 21.53 2.23
CA ARG A 169 -10.95 20.11 1.89
C ARG A 169 -9.70 19.91 1.04
N VAL A 170 -8.66 19.33 1.63
CA VAL A 170 -7.38 19.09 0.95
C VAL A 170 -6.92 17.67 1.15
N PHE A 171 -6.19 17.16 0.17
CA PHE A 171 -5.49 15.88 0.31
C PHE A 171 -4.18 15.88 -0.45
N GLU A 172 -3.28 14.99 -0.06
CA GLU A 172 -2.08 14.67 -0.81
C GLU A 172 -1.86 13.16 -0.81
N ILE A 173 -1.61 12.59 -2.00
CA ILE A 173 -1.05 11.25 -2.14
C ILE A 173 0.48 11.40 -2.13
N ALA A 174 1.04 11.43 -0.94
CA ALA A 174 2.43 11.80 -0.67
C ALA A 174 3.35 10.60 -0.67
N ARG A 175 4.60 10.81 -1.13
CA ARG A 175 5.71 9.99 -0.69
C ARG A 175 6.26 10.47 0.65
N VAL A 176 6.36 9.56 1.61
CA VAL A 176 6.90 9.81 2.94
C VAL A 176 8.05 8.85 3.25
N PHE A 177 8.93 9.27 4.16
CA PHE A 177 10.21 8.62 4.40
C PHE A 177 10.41 8.39 5.89
N ARG A 178 10.69 7.16 6.31
CA ARG A 178 10.96 6.80 7.71
C ARG A 178 12.24 5.97 7.78
N ASN A 179 13.23 6.48 8.50
CA ASN A 179 14.55 5.88 8.65
C ASN A 179 14.53 4.81 9.77
N GLU A 180 13.80 3.74 9.49
CA GLU A 180 13.52 2.63 10.40
C GLU A 180 13.90 1.29 9.76
N GLY A 181 13.71 0.19 10.49
CA GLY A 181 14.01 -1.15 9.97
C GLY A 181 13.12 -1.52 8.78
N LEU A 182 13.69 -2.25 7.83
CA LEU A 182 12.94 -2.85 6.72
C LEU A 182 12.21 -4.11 7.21
N SER A 183 10.95 -4.27 6.82
CA SER A 183 10.23 -5.54 6.99
C SER A 183 9.28 -5.78 5.82
N THR A 184 8.61 -6.93 5.80
CA THR A 184 7.56 -7.24 4.81
C THR A 184 6.38 -6.27 4.83
N ARG A 185 6.29 -5.40 5.84
CA ARG A 185 5.23 -4.39 6.01
C ARG A 185 5.75 -2.95 6.06
N HIS A 186 7.06 -2.74 6.14
CA HIS A 186 7.66 -1.43 6.31
C HIS A 186 8.77 -1.24 5.27
N ASN A 187 8.53 -0.35 4.32
CA ASN A 187 9.56 0.15 3.42
C ASN A 187 9.99 1.56 3.86
N PRO A 188 11.28 1.91 3.86
CA PRO A 188 11.76 3.22 4.30
C PRO A 188 11.16 4.40 3.53
N GLU A 189 10.65 4.14 2.33
CA GLU A 189 9.94 5.09 1.48
C GLU A 189 8.58 4.47 1.09
N PHE A 190 7.46 5.13 1.42
CA PHE A 190 6.13 4.59 1.12
C PHE A 190 5.11 5.68 0.78
N THR A 191 4.08 5.30 0.04
CA THR A 191 3.01 6.22 -0.38
C THR A 191 1.91 6.25 0.67
N MET A 192 1.49 7.44 1.07
CA MET A 192 0.43 7.69 2.03
C MET A 192 -0.59 8.63 1.40
N LEU A 193 -1.88 8.36 1.60
CA LEU A 193 -2.93 9.36 1.43
C LEU A 193 -3.09 10.07 2.77
N GLU A 194 -2.97 11.39 2.77
CA GLU A 194 -3.34 12.22 3.91
C GLU A 194 -4.37 13.26 3.45
N LEU A 195 -5.41 13.50 4.26
CA LEU A 195 -6.48 14.44 3.94
C LEU A 195 -6.95 15.21 5.16
N TYR A 196 -7.46 16.41 4.93
CA TYR A 196 -8.03 17.29 5.94
C TYR A 196 -9.35 17.86 5.43
N GLN A 197 -10.36 17.82 6.29
CA GLN A 197 -11.67 18.39 6.04
C GLN A 197 -12.05 19.30 7.22
N ALA A 198 -12.17 20.60 6.96
CA ALA A 198 -12.68 21.57 7.91
C ALA A 198 -14.12 21.22 8.31
N TYR A 199 -14.45 21.52 9.57
CA TYR A 199 -15.76 21.26 10.18
C TYR A 199 -16.18 19.78 10.28
N ALA A 200 -15.31 18.84 9.90
CA ALA A 200 -15.50 17.42 10.16
C ALA A 200 -14.91 17.01 11.51
N ASP A 201 -15.39 15.90 12.04
CA ASP A 201 -14.77 15.17 13.13
C ASP A 201 -14.38 13.74 12.75
N TYR A 202 -13.81 13.00 13.70
CA TYR A 202 -13.31 11.65 13.43
C TYR A 202 -14.41 10.69 12.96
N THR A 203 -15.69 10.93 13.29
CA THR A 203 -16.80 10.10 12.79
C THR A 203 -17.05 10.32 11.29
N ASP A 204 -17.01 11.57 10.84
CA ASP A 204 -17.06 11.90 9.41
C ASP A 204 -15.87 11.29 8.66
N ILE A 205 -14.68 11.30 9.26
CA ILE A 205 -13.47 10.70 8.66
C ILE A 205 -13.57 9.18 8.61
N MET A 206 -14.11 8.52 9.64
CA MET A 206 -14.36 7.07 9.61
C MET A 206 -15.32 6.71 8.48
N GLU A 207 -16.42 7.45 8.32
CA GLU A 207 -17.39 7.25 7.23
C GLU A 207 -16.75 7.48 5.85
N LEU A 208 -15.93 8.52 5.70
CA LEU A 208 -15.21 8.80 4.48
C LEU A 208 -14.26 7.64 4.11
N VAL A 209 -13.50 7.13 5.07
CA VAL A 209 -12.53 6.06 4.84
C VAL A 209 -13.21 4.73 4.48
N GLU A 210 -14.24 4.31 5.22
CA GLU A 210 -14.91 3.04 4.93
C GLU A 210 -15.62 3.07 3.56
N GLN A 211 -16.22 4.21 3.19
CA GLN A 211 -16.81 4.40 1.88
C GLN A 211 -15.77 4.42 0.75
N LEU A 212 -14.61 5.08 0.96
CA LEU A 212 -13.53 5.09 -0.02
C LEU A 212 -13.01 3.67 -0.27
N VAL A 213 -12.74 2.91 0.79
CA VAL A 213 -12.18 1.55 0.64
C VAL A 213 -13.19 0.60 -0.02
N ALA A 214 -14.47 0.65 0.37
CA ALA A 214 -15.52 -0.15 -0.28
C ALA A 214 -15.71 0.23 -1.76
N HIS A 215 -15.64 1.53 -2.08
CA HIS A 215 -15.69 2.02 -3.45
C HIS A 215 -14.54 1.49 -4.29
N LEU A 216 -13.30 1.58 -3.79
CA LEU A 216 -12.10 1.08 -4.46
C LEU A 216 -12.14 -0.43 -4.68
N ALA A 217 -12.60 -1.20 -3.69
CA ALA A 217 -12.79 -2.64 -3.82
C ALA A 217 -13.76 -2.98 -4.95
N THR A 218 -14.90 -2.26 -5.02
CA THR A 218 -15.88 -2.46 -6.08
C THR A 218 -15.34 -2.03 -7.46
N GLU A 219 -14.66 -0.89 -7.56
CA GLU A 219 -14.14 -0.38 -8.84
C GLU A 219 -13.05 -1.28 -9.43
N VAL A 220 -12.18 -1.83 -8.58
CA VAL A 220 -10.99 -2.58 -9.03
C VAL A 220 -11.22 -4.08 -9.04
N CYS A 221 -11.99 -4.61 -8.07
CA CYS A 221 -12.23 -6.04 -7.92
C CYS A 221 -13.67 -6.46 -8.27
N GLY A 222 -14.59 -5.52 -8.50
CA GLY A 222 -15.99 -5.81 -8.81
C GLY A 222 -16.84 -6.23 -7.61
N THR A 223 -16.28 -6.29 -6.40
CA THR A 223 -16.93 -6.77 -5.18
C THR A 223 -16.24 -6.20 -3.94
N THR A 224 -16.96 -6.12 -2.81
CA THR A 224 -16.38 -5.80 -1.49
C THR A 224 -15.93 -7.03 -0.71
N THR A 225 -16.28 -8.23 -1.17
CA THR A 225 -15.84 -9.50 -0.56
C THR A 225 -14.64 -10.04 -1.31
N LEU A 226 -13.49 -10.09 -0.63
CA LEU A 226 -12.20 -10.49 -1.18
C LEU A 226 -11.67 -11.74 -0.46
N THR A 227 -10.67 -12.38 -1.06
CA THR A 227 -9.89 -13.43 -0.38
C THR A 227 -8.49 -12.89 -0.10
N TYR A 228 -8.08 -12.95 1.17
CA TYR A 228 -6.80 -12.48 1.63
C TYR A 228 -6.13 -13.54 2.52
N ASP A 229 -4.91 -13.96 2.15
CA ASP A 229 -4.17 -15.01 2.88
C ASP A 229 -4.98 -16.29 3.13
N GLY A 230 -5.81 -16.68 2.15
CA GLY A 230 -6.68 -17.85 2.22
C GLY A 230 -7.95 -17.68 3.07
N ARG A 231 -8.21 -16.49 3.60
CA ARG A 231 -9.40 -16.16 4.41
C ARG A 231 -10.27 -15.13 3.70
N GLU A 232 -11.58 -15.22 3.87
CA GLU A 232 -12.52 -14.22 3.36
C GLU A 232 -12.36 -12.89 4.12
N LEU A 233 -12.35 -11.78 3.38
CA LEU A 233 -12.26 -10.42 3.88
C LEU A 233 -13.43 -9.62 3.30
N ASP A 234 -14.38 -9.23 4.15
CA ASP A 234 -15.48 -8.36 3.75
C ASP A 234 -15.15 -6.88 4.05
N LEU A 235 -15.16 -6.06 3.01
CA LEU A 235 -14.96 -4.62 3.06
C LEU A 235 -16.27 -3.83 2.98
N SER A 236 -17.42 -4.52 3.04
CA SER A 236 -18.73 -3.88 3.04
C SER A 236 -18.88 -2.91 4.23
N VAL A 237 -19.59 -1.81 4.00
CA VAL A 237 -19.88 -0.80 5.02
C VAL A 237 -21.20 -1.12 5.73
N PRO A 238 -21.38 -0.71 7.00
CA PRO A 238 -20.42 -0.02 7.86
C PRO A 238 -19.43 -0.97 8.55
N TRP A 239 -18.23 -0.48 8.85
CA TRP A 239 -17.23 -1.21 9.61
C TRP A 239 -17.49 -1.16 11.10
N ARG A 240 -17.00 -2.17 11.83
CA ARG A 240 -17.08 -2.20 13.29
C ARG A 240 -16.29 -1.02 13.86
N ARG A 241 -16.90 -0.27 14.77
CA ARG A 241 -16.26 0.79 15.57
C ARG A 241 -16.19 0.31 17.02
N ALA A 242 -15.00 0.23 17.59
CA ALA A 242 -14.80 -0.20 18.96
C ALA A 242 -13.67 0.62 19.60
N THR A 243 -13.79 0.91 20.88
CA THR A 243 -12.73 1.58 21.64
C THR A 243 -11.56 0.63 21.86
N LEU A 244 -10.36 1.19 22.05
CA LEU A 244 -9.16 0.41 22.37
C LEU A 244 -9.38 -0.47 23.61
N LEU A 245 -10.08 0.05 24.63
CA LEU A 245 -10.39 -0.69 25.86
C LEU A 245 -11.40 -1.83 25.64
N GLU A 246 -12.44 -1.61 24.85
CA GLU A 246 -13.41 -2.68 24.51
C GLU A 246 -12.71 -3.86 23.82
N LEU A 247 -11.79 -3.57 22.90
CA LEU A 247 -11.04 -4.61 22.19
C LEU A 247 -10.04 -5.33 23.11
N LEU A 248 -9.38 -4.60 24.03
CA LEU A 248 -8.52 -5.20 25.06
C LEU A 248 -9.31 -6.17 25.96
N ALA A 249 -10.52 -5.80 26.35
CA ALA A 249 -11.37 -6.65 27.17
C ALA A 249 -11.85 -7.89 26.39
N GLU A 250 -12.24 -7.73 25.12
CA GLU A 250 -12.75 -8.81 24.27
C GLU A 250 -11.70 -9.84 23.87
N HIS A 251 -10.53 -9.38 23.41
CA HIS A 251 -9.50 -10.25 22.85
C HIS A 251 -8.36 -10.53 23.81
N GLY A 252 -7.97 -9.52 24.60
CA GLY A 252 -6.93 -9.66 25.61
C GLY A 252 -7.43 -10.21 26.95
N GLY A 253 -8.74 -10.13 27.23
CA GLY A 253 -9.29 -10.42 28.56
C GLY A 253 -8.86 -9.42 29.64
N LEU A 254 -8.38 -8.24 29.23
CA LEU A 254 -7.79 -7.23 30.10
C LEU A 254 -8.78 -6.09 30.33
N ILE A 255 -9.22 -5.90 31.57
CA ILE A 255 -10.09 -4.79 31.98
C ILE A 255 -9.21 -3.76 32.68
N VAL A 256 -8.83 -2.71 31.94
CA VAL A 256 -7.96 -1.63 32.39
C VAL A 256 -8.49 -0.28 31.90
N ASP A 257 -8.08 0.81 32.54
CA ASP A 257 -8.38 2.20 32.17
C ASP A 257 -7.20 3.11 32.59
N LEU A 258 -7.21 4.39 32.22
CA LEU A 258 -6.14 5.36 32.53
C LEU A 258 -5.94 5.62 34.03
N ASP A 259 -6.95 5.35 34.85
CA ASP A 259 -6.88 5.42 36.31
C ASP A 259 -6.36 4.13 36.95
N THR A 260 -6.17 3.06 36.16
CA THR A 260 -5.55 1.82 36.63
C THR A 260 -4.14 2.14 37.14
N PRO A 261 -3.77 1.68 38.37
CA PRO A 261 -2.47 1.97 38.93
C PRO A 261 -1.33 1.56 37.99
N ARG A 262 -0.35 2.45 37.80
CA ARG A 262 0.77 2.20 36.89
C ARG A 262 1.47 0.87 37.20
N ASP A 263 1.68 0.56 38.48
CA ASP A 263 2.36 -0.69 38.88
C ASP A 263 1.59 -1.95 38.46
N GLU A 264 0.26 -1.86 38.42
CA GLU A 264 -0.58 -2.94 37.89
C GLU A 264 -0.44 -3.07 36.37
N LEU A 265 -0.48 -1.96 35.63
CA LEU A 265 -0.24 -1.97 34.18
C LEU A 265 1.15 -2.50 33.83
N VAL A 266 2.18 -2.15 34.61
CA VAL A 266 3.54 -2.67 34.44
C VAL A 266 3.58 -4.17 34.69
N ARG A 267 2.88 -4.68 35.72
CA ARG A 267 2.78 -6.11 35.98
C ARG A 267 2.13 -6.84 34.79
N LEU A 268 1.01 -6.33 34.28
CA LEU A 268 0.33 -6.88 33.10
C LEU A 268 1.26 -6.89 31.87
N CYS A 269 1.98 -5.80 31.62
CA CYS A 269 2.96 -5.76 30.53
C CYS A 269 4.03 -6.86 30.69
N GLN A 270 4.55 -7.05 31.90
CA GLN A 270 5.55 -8.09 32.18
C GLN A 270 4.99 -9.51 32.00
N GLU A 271 3.73 -9.75 32.39
CA GLU A 271 3.03 -11.03 32.18
C GLU A 271 2.89 -11.39 30.67
N HIS A 272 2.89 -10.39 29.79
CA HIS A 272 2.80 -10.55 28.33
C HIS A 272 4.14 -10.34 27.59
N ASP A 273 5.27 -10.37 28.30
CA ASP A 273 6.62 -10.17 27.74
C ASP A 273 6.78 -8.83 26.99
N ILE A 274 6.14 -7.78 27.48
CA ILE A 274 6.20 -6.43 26.91
C ILE A 274 7.29 -5.62 27.61
N PRO A 275 8.31 -5.12 26.88
CA PRO A 275 9.33 -4.26 27.46
C PRO A 275 8.75 -2.91 27.92
N VAL A 276 8.90 -2.60 29.21
CA VAL A 276 8.47 -1.34 29.80
C VAL A 276 9.65 -0.38 29.98
N LYS A 277 9.44 0.90 29.69
CA LYS A 277 10.40 1.98 29.98
C LYS A 277 9.90 2.84 31.13
N ASP A 278 10.81 3.41 31.91
CA ASP A 278 10.47 4.19 33.11
C ASP A 278 9.55 5.38 32.82
N HIS A 279 9.71 6.02 31.66
CA HIS A 279 8.91 7.18 31.27
C HIS A 279 7.53 6.84 30.69
N TYR A 280 7.17 5.56 30.54
CA TYR A 280 5.83 5.18 30.07
C TYR A 280 4.80 5.47 31.17
N GLY A 281 3.80 6.28 30.83
CA GLY A 281 2.59 6.47 31.62
C GLY A 281 1.53 5.41 31.31
N PRO A 282 0.38 5.48 32.00
CA PRO A 282 -0.72 4.53 31.83
C PRO A 282 -1.18 4.38 30.37
N GLY A 283 -1.29 5.48 29.63
CA GLY A 283 -1.77 5.46 28.25
C GLY A 283 -0.82 4.73 27.32
N LYS A 284 0.50 4.92 27.47
CA LYS A 284 1.49 4.18 26.68
C LYS A 284 1.49 2.69 27.05
N LEU A 285 1.37 2.34 28.33
CA LEU A 285 1.30 0.93 28.76
C LEU A 285 0.08 0.21 28.20
N ILE A 286 -1.09 0.86 28.24
CA ILE A 286 -2.34 0.34 27.65
C ILE A 286 -2.19 0.13 26.15
N LEU A 287 -1.57 1.07 25.43
CA LEU A 287 -1.29 0.90 23.99
C LEU A 287 -0.38 -0.31 23.72
N GLU A 288 0.69 -0.49 24.51
CA GLU A 288 1.60 -1.63 24.33
C GLU A 288 0.88 -2.97 24.58
N LEU A 289 0.02 -3.04 25.60
CA LEU A 289 -0.84 -4.20 25.85
C LEU A 289 -1.73 -4.49 24.64
N TYR A 290 -2.38 -3.46 24.09
CA TYR A 290 -3.23 -3.59 22.91
C TYR A 290 -2.46 -4.12 21.69
N GLU A 291 -1.31 -3.51 21.36
CA GLU A 291 -0.49 -3.90 20.21
C GLU A 291 0.01 -5.35 20.29
N LYS A 292 0.29 -5.83 21.51
CA LYS A 292 0.81 -7.18 21.74
C LYS A 292 -0.27 -8.26 21.79
N THR A 293 -1.39 -7.98 22.44
CA THR A 293 -2.40 -9.00 22.81
C THR A 293 -3.65 -8.98 21.94
N THR A 294 -3.97 -7.83 21.34
CA THR A 294 -5.28 -7.60 20.71
C THR A 294 -5.16 -7.32 19.22
N GLU A 295 -4.26 -6.40 18.82
CA GLU A 295 -4.09 -6.02 17.41
C GLU A 295 -3.87 -7.22 16.45
N PRO A 296 -3.08 -8.25 16.78
CA PRO A 296 -2.85 -9.40 15.89
C PRO A 296 -4.08 -10.29 15.68
N GLU A 297 -5.04 -10.26 16.62
CA GLU A 297 -6.24 -11.10 16.60
C GLU A 297 -7.38 -10.49 15.77
N LEU A 298 -7.29 -9.19 15.45
CA LEU A 298 -8.31 -8.51 14.67
C LEU A 298 -8.30 -9.00 13.21
N TRP A 299 -9.46 -9.45 12.74
CA TRP A 299 -9.71 -9.82 11.35
C TRP A 299 -10.84 -9.00 10.75
N GLY A 300 -10.66 -8.56 9.51
CA GLY A 300 -11.59 -7.64 8.87
C GLY A 300 -11.33 -6.17 9.24
N PRO A 301 -12.04 -5.24 8.60
CA PRO A 301 -11.88 -3.82 8.89
C PRO A 301 -12.59 -3.45 10.19
N VAL A 302 -11.81 -2.90 11.14
CA VAL A 302 -12.29 -2.35 12.41
C VAL A 302 -11.66 -0.98 12.62
N PHE A 303 -12.48 0.00 12.98
CA PHE A 303 -12.01 1.27 13.51
C PHE A 303 -11.78 1.13 15.01
N VAL A 304 -10.53 1.32 15.41
CA VAL A 304 -10.12 1.40 16.81
C VAL A 304 -10.19 2.86 17.21
N THR A 305 -10.98 3.15 18.23
CA THR A 305 -11.28 4.52 18.67
C THR A 305 -10.79 4.77 20.08
N ASP A 306 -10.77 6.03 20.46
CA ASP A 306 -10.41 6.49 21.81
C ASP A 306 -8.99 6.03 22.18
N TYR A 307 -7.98 6.53 21.46
CA TYR A 307 -6.59 6.32 21.88
C TYR A 307 -6.24 7.24 23.06
N PRO A 308 -5.39 6.79 24.01
CA PRO A 308 -4.89 7.65 25.08
C PRO A 308 -4.18 8.90 24.55
N LYS A 309 -4.44 10.06 25.14
CA LYS A 309 -3.82 11.34 24.77
C LYS A 309 -2.30 11.29 24.83
N GLU A 310 -1.75 10.53 25.77
CA GLU A 310 -0.30 10.31 25.92
C GLU A 310 0.38 9.88 24.61
N VAL A 311 -0.32 9.11 23.77
CA VAL A 311 0.19 8.56 22.50
C VAL A 311 -0.39 9.26 21.27
N SER A 312 -1.24 10.28 21.46
CA SER A 312 -1.97 10.97 20.40
C SER A 312 -1.76 12.50 20.47
N PRO A 313 -0.52 12.99 20.34
CA PRO A 313 -0.15 14.37 20.67
C PRO A 313 -0.78 15.44 19.76
N LEU A 314 -1.26 15.06 18.57
CA LEU A 314 -1.85 15.95 17.58
C LEU A 314 -3.38 15.77 17.45
N SER A 315 -3.95 14.83 18.22
CA SER A 315 -5.40 14.60 18.26
C SER A 315 -6.07 15.53 19.26
N ARG A 316 -7.32 15.92 18.97
CA ARG A 316 -8.14 16.71 19.89
C ARG A 316 -8.54 15.85 21.10
N ASP A 317 -8.73 16.47 22.25
CA ASP A 317 -9.30 15.81 23.44
C ASP A 317 -10.73 15.31 23.19
N HIS A 318 -11.09 14.18 23.82
CA HIS A 318 -12.42 13.60 23.71
C HIS A 318 -13.51 14.57 24.20
N ARG A 319 -14.68 14.59 23.53
CA ARG A 319 -15.77 15.55 23.81
C ARG A 319 -16.46 15.30 25.16
N ASP A 320 -16.61 14.04 25.55
CA ASP A 320 -17.41 13.63 26.73
C ASP A 320 -16.61 13.54 28.04
N GLN A 321 -15.67 14.47 28.27
CA GLN A 321 -14.96 14.63 29.57
C GLN A 321 -14.22 13.39 30.10
N ARG A 322 -13.93 12.38 29.26
CA ARG A 322 -12.95 11.32 29.58
C ARG A 322 -11.54 11.90 29.55
N ALA A 323 -11.16 12.54 30.65
CA ALA A 323 -9.86 13.19 30.78
C ALA A 323 -8.73 12.19 30.46
N GLY A 324 -7.84 12.56 29.54
CA GLY A 324 -6.72 11.72 29.11
C GLY A 324 -6.98 10.87 27.85
N TRP A 325 -8.18 10.91 27.27
CA TRP A 325 -8.50 10.25 26.00
C TRP A 325 -8.62 11.25 24.84
N SER A 326 -8.30 10.80 23.62
CA SER A 326 -8.38 11.63 22.40
C SER A 326 -9.61 11.27 21.56
N ALA A 327 -10.21 12.28 20.90
CA ALA A 327 -11.22 12.11 19.86
C ALA A 327 -10.52 11.67 18.55
N SER A 328 -10.00 10.45 18.56
CA SER A 328 -9.32 9.83 17.44
C SER A 328 -10.00 8.52 17.07
N GLY A 329 -10.12 8.28 15.77
CA GLY A 329 -10.40 6.97 15.21
C GLY A 329 -9.23 6.60 14.31
N GLY A 330 -8.55 5.51 14.64
CA GLY A 330 -7.66 4.85 13.69
C GLY A 330 -8.44 3.74 13.00
N SER A 331 -8.72 3.87 11.69
CA SER A 331 -8.75 2.64 10.90
C SER A 331 -7.30 2.27 10.73
N TRP A 332 -6.96 1.09 11.24
CA TRP A 332 -5.70 0.46 10.97
C TRP A 332 -4.50 1.19 11.59
N PRO A 333 -3.75 0.56 12.51
CA PRO A 333 -2.33 0.88 12.56
C PRO A 333 -1.76 0.63 11.17
N ALA A 334 -0.71 1.34 10.80
CA ALA A 334 -0.03 1.31 9.50
C ALA A 334 0.53 -0.07 9.06
N ARG A 335 -0.02 -1.19 9.56
CA ARG A 335 0.44 -2.56 9.39
C ARG A 335 -0.36 -3.41 8.39
N ALA A 336 -1.50 -2.96 7.85
CA ALA A 336 -2.34 -3.84 7.02
C ALA A 336 -2.49 -3.46 5.51
N VAL A 337 -2.02 -2.30 5.01
CA VAL A 337 -2.30 -1.83 3.61
C VAL A 337 -1.45 -2.50 2.51
N GLN A 338 -0.51 -3.39 2.84
CA GLN A 338 0.54 -3.70 1.86
C GLN A 338 0.78 -5.19 1.59
N ARG A 339 -0.29 -5.89 1.23
CA ARG A 339 -0.18 -7.08 0.35
C ARG A 339 -0.91 -6.88 -1.00
N LEU A 340 -1.00 -5.64 -1.47
CA LEU A 340 -1.33 -5.35 -2.88
C LEU A 340 -0.07 -5.34 -3.77
N HIS A 341 0.78 -6.35 -3.60
CA HIS A 341 1.93 -6.60 -4.47
C HIS A 341 2.03 -8.07 -4.86
#